data_AF-A0A7C7KJM9-F1
#
_entry.id   AF-A0A7C7KJM9-F1
#
_cell.length_a   1.000
_cell.length_b   1.000
_cell.length_c   1.000
_cell.angle_alpha   90.00
_cell.angle_beta   90.00
_cell.angle_gamma   90.00
#
_symmetry.space_group_name_H-M   'P 1'
#
loop_
_entity.id
_entity.type
_entity.pdbx_description
1 polymer ?
#
loop_
_entity_poly.entity_id
_entity_poly.type
_entity_poly.pdbx_seq_one_letter_code
_entity_poly.pdbx_strand_id
1 'polypeptide(L)'
;MSEGETRAALDEHALPATVRLSDLESPLNLAERDERLALLDSLLEEYIFHTRIIRERWRVNEGLIILLGMFAMILGSWDLGIGELAGGGDYNRVGIFGDESGFLHIADLSLIFALLSIIAWVGIFALLWIRSPLMRENLVYMTLATFGITLGHLSSHANAISFPFDATANDWAGVGIGNLVLLFLSIIVVHKAVIETRDIHVQERHAHPDPRVVQKAWRDHSLKVWSLSLGAWMILINITAWAGAHAVAPRPPITNDMTLFVTLHVLSGIAAIAFWTHVLWYPQFMLGASADRIQSIRAREVAGEIVPQASKRRQGKCPICDVDTAAVKHADGIIEVPCGAEGCDGRGMPGAACPDCEALLPTRIGCLSCGSNTTVASHFTRAEAW
;
A
#
# COMPACT_ATOMS: atom_id res chain seq x y z
N MET A 1 -23.41 -42.58 -15.89
CA MET A 1 -21.96 -42.81 -16.04
C MET A 1 -21.47 -41.90 -17.15
N SER A 2 -20.62 -40.90 -17.00
CA SER A 2 -19.93 -40.27 -15.86
C SER A 2 -19.64 -38.82 -16.32
N GLU A 3 -19.99 -37.81 -15.53
CA GLU A 3 -19.01 -36.95 -14.82
C GLU A 3 -17.81 -36.51 -15.68
N GLY A 4 -17.92 -35.30 -16.23
CA GLY A 4 -16.81 -34.48 -16.69
C GLY A 4 -16.75 -33.23 -15.83
N GLU A 5 -16.41 -33.42 -14.56
CA GLU A 5 -16.17 -32.35 -13.60
C GLU A 5 -14.93 -31.58 -14.03
N THR A 6 -15.13 -30.39 -14.59
CA THR A 6 -14.06 -29.41 -14.81
C THR A 6 -13.53 -29.03 -13.44
N ARG A 7 -12.43 -29.68 -13.03
CA ARG A 7 -11.63 -29.27 -11.87
C ARG A 7 -11.23 -27.82 -12.05
N ALA A 8 -12.00 -26.92 -11.45
CA ALA A 8 -11.49 -25.62 -11.04
C ALA A 8 -10.21 -25.89 -10.27
N ALA A 9 -9.09 -25.42 -10.79
CA ALA A 9 -7.83 -25.42 -10.06
C ALA A 9 -8.08 -24.64 -8.77
N LEU A 10 -8.25 -25.36 -7.67
CA LEU A 10 -8.25 -24.80 -6.33
C LEU A 10 -6.87 -24.16 -6.15
N ASP A 11 -6.87 -22.84 -6.10
CA ASP A 11 -5.72 -22.02 -5.77
C ASP A 11 -5.31 -22.34 -4.32
N GLU A 12 -4.41 -23.32 -4.17
CA GLU A 12 -3.94 -23.86 -2.89
C GLU A 12 -3.23 -22.80 -2.02
N HIS A 13 -2.96 -21.61 -2.58
CA HIS A 13 -2.31 -20.48 -1.89
C HIS A 13 -3.28 -19.36 -1.49
N ALA A 14 -4.50 -19.36 -2.01
CA ALA A 14 -5.58 -18.46 -1.58
C ALA A 14 -6.55 -19.20 -0.64
N LEU A 15 -6.03 -19.78 0.45
CA LEU A 15 -6.90 -20.21 1.54
C LEU A 15 -7.61 -18.97 2.07
N PRO A 16 -8.95 -18.84 1.91
CA PRO A 16 -9.68 -17.69 2.41
C PRO A 16 -9.30 -17.48 3.87
N ALA A 17 -9.07 -16.23 4.26
CA ALA A 17 -8.88 -15.93 5.67
C ALA A 17 -10.03 -16.58 6.45
N THR A 18 -9.70 -17.36 7.47
CA THR A 18 -10.69 -18.00 8.36
C THR A 18 -11.61 -16.95 9.00
N VAL A 19 -11.15 -15.70 9.02
CA VAL A 19 -11.84 -14.51 9.49
C VAL A 19 -11.85 -13.46 8.36
N ARG A 20 -13.01 -12.91 8.02
CA ARG A 20 -13.12 -11.74 7.11
C ARG A 20 -13.20 -10.46 7.92
N LEU A 21 -12.63 -9.38 7.42
CA LEU A 21 -12.69 -8.08 8.08
C LEU A 21 -14.12 -7.56 8.20
N SER A 22 -14.96 -7.82 7.19
CA SER A 22 -16.39 -7.47 7.22
C SER A 22 -17.24 -8.26 8.22
N ASP A 23 -16.69 -9.34 8.80
CA ASP A 23 -17.37 -10.15 9.82
C ASP A 23 -16.92 -9.79 11.26
N LEU A 24 -16.03 -8.80 11.42
CA LEU A 24 -15.58 -8.35 12.74
C LEU A 24 -16.56 -7.36 13.34
N GLU A 25 -16.97 -7.63 14.58
CA GLU A 25 -17.74 -6.68 15.40
C GLU A 25 -16.83 -5.58 15.94
N SER A 26 -17.36 -4.35 15.99
CA SER A 26 -16.64 -3.21 16.53
C SER A 26 -16.45 -3.42 18.05
N PRO A 27 -15.21 -3.35 18.56
CA PRO A 27 -14.93 -3.66 19.97
C PRO A 27 -15.32 -2.51 20.93
N LEU A 28 -15.45 -1.27 20.44
CA LEU A 28 -15.67 -0.08 21.26
C LEU A 28 -17.00 0.66 20.97
N ASN A 29 -17.67 0.38 19.84
CA ASN A 29 -18.94 1.00 19.43
C ASN A 29 -18.97 2.53 19.60
N LEU A 30 -17.86 3.22 19.32
CA LEU A 30 -17.74 4.67 19.52
C LEU A 30 -18.65 5.46 18.56
N ALA A 31 -19.03 4.87 17.43
CA ALA A 31 -20.01 5.39 16.48
C ALA A 31 -21.39 5.63 17.11
N GLU A 32 -21.77 4.86 18.15
CA GLU A 32 -23.03 5.10 18.87
C GLU A 32 -23.00 6.39 19.70
N ARG A 33 -21.80 6.87 20.03
CA ARG A 33 -21.58 8.07 20.85
C ARG A 33 -21.37 9.33 20.00
N ASP A 34 -20.61 9.23 18.91
CA ASP A 34 -20.39 10.32 17.96
C ASP A 34 -20.03 9.74 16.58
N GLU A 35 -20.74 10.18 15.54
CA GLU A 35 -20.53 9.76 14.15
C GLU A 35 -19.08 10.00 13.67
N ARG A 36 -18.40 11.01 14.23
CA ARG A 36 -16.98 11.29 13.91
C ARG A 36 -16.04 10.21 14.41
N LEU A 37 -16.40 9.48 15.46
CA LEU A 37 -15.59 8.40 16.02
C LEU A 37 -15.74 7.08 15.25
N ALA A 38 -16.68 6.99 14.31
CA ALA A 38 -16.84 5.81 13.45
C ALA A 38 -15.57 5.49 12.63
N LEU A 39 -14.75 6.51 12.33
CA LEU A 39 -13.44 6.31 11.69
C LEU A 39 -12.47 5.55 12.59
N LEU A 40 -12.48 5.80 13.90
CA LEU A 40 -11.62 5.12 14.87
C LEU A 40 -12.05 3.67 15.06
N ASP A 41 -13.35 3.40 15.13
CA ASP A 41 -13.88 2.04 15.19
C ASP A 41 -13.44 1.24 13.95
N SER A 42 -13.62 1.82 12.75
CA SER A 42 -13.23 1.21 11.49
C SER A 42 -11.72 0.89 11.41
N LEU A 43 -10.88 1.78 11.95
CA LEU A 43 -9.42 1.59 12.03
C LEU A 43 -9.05 0.53 13.06
N LEU A 44 -9.74 0.48 14.20
CA LEU A 44 -9.47 -0.50 15.25
C LEU A 44 -9.86 -1.91 14.80
N GLU A 45 -11.00 -2.07 14.12
CA GLU A 45 -11.39 -3.33 13.47
C GLU A 45 -10.31 -3.82 12.50
N GLU A 46 -9.84 -2.94 11.61
CA GLU A 46 -8.74 -3.26 10.69
C GLU A 46 -7.45 -3.60 11.43
N TYR A 47 -7.13 -2.89 12.51
CA TYR A 47 -5.91 -3.14 13.27
C TYR A 47 -5.97 -4.53 13.95
N ILE A 48 -7.11 -4.89 14.52
CA ILE A 48 -7.36 -6.22 15.09
C ILE A 48 -7.26 -7.27 13.99
N PHE A 49 -7.86 -7.03 12.82
CA PHE A 49 -7.77 -7.93 11.66
C PHE A 49 -6.31 -8.17 11.25
N HIS A 50 -5.55 -7.11 11.00
CA HIS A 50 -4.14 -7.20 10.63
C HIS A 50 -3.35 -7.98 11.69
N THR A 51 -3.56 -7.69 12.98
CA THR A 51 -2.85 -8.36 14.07
C THR A 51 -3.20 -9.86 14.13
N ARG A 52 -4.46 -10.23 13.93
CA ARG A 52 -4.89 -11.65 13.90
C ARG A 52 -4.27 -12.38 12.72
N ILE A 53 -4.39 -11.84 11.51
CA ILE A 53 -3.83 -12.48 10.31
C ILE A 53 -2.30 -12.55 10.39
N ILE A 54 -1.62 -11.53 10.91
CA ILE A 54 -0.17 -11.58 11.16
C ILE A 54 0.17 -12.76 12.07
N ARG A 55 -0.52 -12.93 13.20
CA ARG A 55 -0.27 -14.05 14.13
C ARG A 55 -0.55 -15.41 13.51
N GLU A 56 -1.55 -15.53 12.65
CA GLU A 56 -1.94 -16.79 12.01
C GLU A 56 -1.07 -17.15 10.81
N ARG A 57 -0.63 -16.15 10.04
CA ARG A 57 -0.02 -16.35 8.72
C ARG A 57 1.46 -16.04 8.66
N TRP A 58 2.00 -15.20 9.55
CA TRP A 58 3.45 -15.02 9.60
C TRP A 58 4.08 -16.32 10.06
N ARG A 59 4.92 -16.86 9.19
CA ARG A 59 5.66 -18.08 9.45
C ARG A 59 7.02 -17.70 10.01
N VAL A 60 7.83 -18.73 10.28
CA VAL A 60 9.21 -18.59 10.73
C VAL A 60 10.01 -17.65 9.81
N ASN A 61 9.69 -17.61 8.52
CA ASN A 61 10.38 -16.78 7.53
C ASN A 61 10.27 -15.27 7.79
N GLU A 62 9.07 -14.75 8.09
CA GLU A 62 8.90 -13.32 8.40
C GLU A 62 9.62 -12.95 9.70
N GLY A 63 9.58 -13.85 10.70
CA GLY A 63 10.36 -13.71 11.93
C GLY A 63 11.87 -13.70 11.69
N LEU A 64 12.37 -14.56 10.78
CA LEU A 64 13.78 -14.61 10.40
C LEU A 64 14.25 -13.32 9.72
N ILE A 65 13.42 -12.68 8.90
CA ILE A 65 13.75 -11.39 8.27
C ILE A 65 13.93 -10.31 9.36
N ILE A 66 13.02 -10.24 10.32
CA ILE A 66 13.09 -9.27 11.42
C ILE A 66 14.30 -9.56 12.31
N LEU A 67 14.57 -10.83 12.62
CA LEU A 67 15.72 -11.25 13.41
C LEU A 67 17.04 -10.91 12.71
N LEU A 68 17.14 -11.19 11.40
CA LEU A 68 18.30 -10.82 10.61
C LEU A 68 18.47 -9.30 10.55
N GLY A 69 17.37 -8.55 10.46
CA GLY A 69 17.33 -7.09 10.59
C GLY A 69 17.85 -6.57 11.92
N MET A 70 17.46 -7.20 13.01
CA MET A 70 17.98 -6.90 14.34
C MET A 70 19.50 -7.09 14.39
N PHE A 71 20.01 -8.21 13.89
CA PHE A 71 21.45 -8.43 13.82
C PHE A 71 22.16 -7.43 12.91
N ALA A 72 21.57 -7.09 11.75
CA ALA A 72 22.14 -6.09 10.84
C ALA A 72 22.30 -4.73 11.53
N MET A 73 21.27 -4.28 12.25
CA MET A 73 21.31 -3.02 13.00
C MET A 73 22.31 -3.05 14.14
N ILE A 74 22.30 -4.10 14.98
CA ILE A 74 23.19 -4.18 16.13
C ILE A 74 24.65 -4.27 15.68
N LEU A 75 24.99 -5.17 14.76
CA LEU A 75 26.38 -5.37 14.30
C LEU A 75 26.92 -4.16 13.53
N GLY A 76 26.05 -3.42 12.84
CA GLY A 76 26.45 -2.24 12.06
C GLY A 76 26.62 -0.96 12.88
N SER A 77 26.10 -0.92 14.11
CA SER A 77 26.03 0.31 14.92
C SER A 77 26.61 0.19 16.31
N TRP A 78 26.65 -1.03 16.87
CA TRP A 78 27.06 -1.31 18.24
C TRP A 78 28.12 -2.41 18.20
N ASP A 79 29.39 -2.02 18.16
CA ASP A 79 30.56 -2.91 18.13
C ASP A 79 30.84 -3.62 19.47
N LEU A 80 29.78 -3.96 20.21
CA LEU A 80 29.78 -4.73 21.46
C LEU A 80 30.78 -4.25 22.52
N GLY A 81 31.05 -2.94 22.56
CA GLY A 81 31.90 -2.32 23.57
C GLY A 81 33.32 -2.02 23.14
N ILE A 82 33.64 -2.15 21.84
CA ILE A 82 34.93 -1.72 21.27
C ILE A 82 34.99 -0.19 21.14
N GLY A 83 33.86 0.46 20.83
CA GLY A 83 33.73 1.92 20.80
C GLY A 83 34.18 2.61 19.50
N GLU A 84 34.65 1.85 18.51
CA GLU A 84 35.04 2.32 17.18
C GLU A 84 33.81 2.66 16.31
N LEU A 85 32.86 1.72 16.13
CA LEU A 85 31.66 1.97 15.32
C LEU A 85 30.68 2.90 16.04
N ALA A 86 30.48 2.67 17.34
CA ALA A 86 29.60 3.49 18.17
C ALA A 86 30.15 4.90 18.41
N GLY A 87 31.48 5.07 18.31
CA GLY A 87 32.17 6.35 18.47
C GLY A 87 32.39 7.13 17.17
N GLY A 88 31.98 6.60 16.01
CA GLY A 88 32.10 7.25 14.71
C GLY A 88 33.44 7.02 13.98
N GLY A 89 34.35 6.23 14.54
CA GLY A 89 35.64 5.85 13.95
C GLY A 89 36.66 6.99 13.79
N ASP A 90 37.71 6.74 13.01
CA ASP A 90 38.74 7.75 12.69
C ASP A 90 38.25 8.76 11.65
N TYR A 91 37.94 9.97 12.13
CA TYR A 91 37.49 11.10 11.32
C TYR A 91 38.52 11.61 10.28
N ASN A 92 39.80 11.25 10.39
CA ASN A 92 40.82 11.66 9.41
C ASN A 92 40.84 10.77 8.16
N ARG A 93 40.13 9.64 8.19
CA ARG A 93 40.10 8.65 7.11
C ARG A 93 38.70 8.60 6.50
N VAL A 94 38.64 8.41 5.19
CA VAL A 94 37.36 8.38 4.46
C VAL A 94 37.35 7.25 3.43
N GLY A 95 36.15 6.78 3.08
CA GLY A 95 35.96 5.81 2.01
C GLY A 95 36.07 4.35 2.43
N ILE A 96 35.64 3.47 1.51
CA ILE A 96 35.47 2.03 1.72
C ILE A 96 36.69 1.22 1.19
N PHE A 97 37.43 1.79 0.23
CA PHE A 97 38.55 1.13 -0.44
C PHE A 97 39.77 2.06 -0.53
N GLY A 98 40.96 1.47 -0.58
CA GLY A 98 42.24 2.18 -0.70
C GLY A 98 43.06 2.22 0.59
N ASP A 99 44.31 2.61 0.45
CA ASP A 99 45.31 2.57 1.53
C ASP A 99 45.02 3.55 2.68
N GLU A 100 44.15 4.54 2.47
CA GLU A 100 43.69 5.49 3.51
C GLU A 100 42.19 5.35 3.81
N SER A 101 41.60 4.19 3.47
CA SER A 101 40.18 3.93 3.70
C SER A 101 39.87 3.90 5.20
N GLY A 102 38.91 4.72 5.62
CA GLY A 102 38.40 4.68 6.99
C GLY A 102 37.78 3.32 7.34
N PHE A 103 37.09 2.69 6.38
CA PHE A 103 36.47 1.37 6.59
C PHE A 103 37.50 0.26 6.84
N LEU A 104 38.63 0.25 6.13
CA LEU A 104 39.66 -0.79 6.28
C LEU A 104 40.60 -0.58 7.47
N HIS A 105 40.55 0.60 8.11
CA HIS A 105 41.46 0.99 9.20
C HIS A 105 40.79 1.06 10.58
N ILE A 106 39.60 0.48 10.73
CA ILE A 106 38.99 0.23 12.06
C ILE A 106 39.54 -1.06 12.67
N ALA A 107 39.29 -1.26 13.97
CA ALA A 107 39.65 -2.50 14.64
C ALA A 107 39.10 -3.74 13.91
N ASP A 108 39.90 -4.81 13.80
CA ASP A 108 39.58 -6.03 13.04
C ASP A 108 38.19 -6.59 13.37
N LEU A 109 37.82 -6.60 14.65
CA LEU A 109 36.54 -7.13 15.10
C LEU A 109 35.37 -6.22 14.70
N SER A 110 35.55 -4.90 14.77
CA SER A 110 34.58 -3.91 14.26
C SER A 110 34.41 -4.02 12.74
N LEU A 111 35.50 -4.28 12.01
CA LEU A 111 35.46 -4.57 10.57
C LEU A 111 34.66 -5.83 10.26
N ILE A 112 34.88 -6.92 11.00
CA ILE A 112 34.10 -8.16 10.86
C ILE A 112 32.61 -7.89 11.10
N PHE A 113 32.25 -7.16 12.17
CA PHE A 113 30.85 -6.85 12.46
C PHE A 113 30.20 -5.97 11.39
N ALA A 114 30.91 -4.97 10.88
CA ALA A 114 30.41 -4.13 9.78
C ALA A 114 30.18 -4.94 8.50
N LEU A 115 31.11 -5.85 8.15
CA LEU A 115 30.94 -6.75 7.00
C LEU A 115 29.75 -7.71 7.18
N LEU A 116 29.58 -8.28 8.38
CA LEU A 116 28.43 -9.13 8.70
C LEU A 116 27.11 -8.36 8.63
N SER A 117 27.10 -7.09 9.07
CA SER A 117 25.93 -6.21 8.91
C SER A 117 25.58 -6.01 7.43
N ILE A 118 26.57 -5.73 6.57
CA ILE A 118 26.35 -5.58 5.12
C ILE A 118 25.77 -6.87 4.52
N ILE A 119 26.34 -8.03 4.87
CA ILE A 119 25.84 -9.35 4.41
C ILE A 119 24.40 -9.56 4.90
N ALA A 120 24.09 -9.21 6.14
CA ALA A 120 22.75 -9.32 6.69
C ALA A 120 21.75 -8.41 5.95
N TRP A 121 22.12 -7.17 5.61
CA TRP A 121 21.30 -6.27 4.78
C TRP A 121 21.01 -6.85 3.40
N VAL A 122 22.01 -7.43 2.72
CA VAL A 122 21.81 -8.14 1.45
C VAL A 122 20.86 -9.32 1.63
N GLY A 123 21.03 -10.08 2.72
CA GLY A 123 20.15 -11.20 3.07
C GLY A 123 18.69 -10.78 3.30
N ILE A 124 18.45 -9.68 4.02
CA ILE A 124 17.11 -9.11 4.24
C ILE A 124 16.47 -8.74 2.90
N PHE A 125 17.19 -8.02 2.05
CA PHE A 125 16.69 -7.63 0.73
C PHE A 125 16.34 -8.86 -0.11
N ALA A 126 17.23 -9.86 -0.16
CA ALA A 126 17.01 -11.10 -0.90
C ALA A 126 15.79 -11.88 -0.38
N LEU A 127 15.63 -11.99 0.94
CA LEU A 127 14.48 -12.66 1.55
C LEU A 127 13.17 -11.92 1.24
N LEU A 128 13.14 -10.61 1.40
CA LEU A 128 11.96 -9.80 1.03
C LEU A 128 11.63 -9.93 -0.47
N TRP A 129 12.65 -9.95 -1.34
CA TRP A 129 12.48 -10.11 -2.78
C TRP A 129 11.86 -11.46 -3.16
N ILE A 130 12.31 -12.54 -2.52
CA ILE A 130 11.81 -13.90 -2.75
C ILE A 130 10.38 -14.03 -2.19
N ARG A 131 10.13 -13.49 -1.00
CA ARG A 131 8.86 -13.65 -0.28
C ARG A 131 7.73 -12.77 -0.79
N SER A 132 8.06 -11.63 -1.41
CA SER A 132 7.07 -10.64 -1.85
C SER A 132 7.14 -10.43 -3.37
N PRO A 133 6.85 -11.45 -4.20
CA PRO A 133 7.04 -11.40 -5.64
C PRO A 133 6.23 -10.30 -6.33
N LEU A 134 5.00 -10.01 -5.88
CA LEU A 134 4.16 -8.95 -6.45
C LEU A 134 4.63 -7.54 -6.10
N MET A 135 5.42 -7.42 -5.02
CA MET A 135 5.94 -6.16 -4.50
C MET A 135 7.42 -5.95 -4.82
N ARG A 136 8.05 -6.75 -5.69
CA ARG A 136 9.50 -6.63 -5.99
C ARG A 136 9.90 -5.26 -6.49
N GLU A 137 9.12 -4.69 -7.40
CA GLU A 137 9.36 -3.34 -7.93
C GLU A 137 9.24 -2.30 -6.78
N ASN A 138 8.18 -2.41 -5.99
CA ASN A 138 7.94 -1.56 -4.83
C ASN A 138 9.02 -1.69 -3.74
N LEU A 139 9.57 -2.89 -3.53
CA LEU A 139 10.70 -3.15 -2.64
C LEU A 139 11.94 -2.34 -3.05
N VAL A 140 12.24 -2.26 -4.35
CA VAL A 140 13.34 -1.43 -4.86
C VAL A 140 13.09 0.04 -4.56
N TYR A 141 11.89 0.55 -4.85
CA TYR A 141 11.55 1.95 -4.58
C TYR A 141 11.65 2.30 -3.09
N MET A 142 11.16 1.43 -2.20
CA MET A 142 11.28 1.63 -0.75
C MET A 142 12.73 1.56 -0.27
N THR A 143 13.55 0.70 -0.87
CA THR A 143 15.00 0.63 -0.58
C THR A 143 15.70 1.92 -1.00
N LEU A 144 15.44 2.41 -2.22
CA LEU A 144 15.98 3.68 -2.73
C LEU A 144 15.52 4.87 -1.88
N ALA A 145 14.27 4.87 -1.42
CA ALA A 145 13.77 5.88 -0.51
C ALA A 145 14.51 5.88 0.84
N THR A 146 14.83 4.69 1.38
CA THR A 146 15.62 4.53 2.62
C THR A 146 17.05 5.07 2.44
N PHE A 147 17.68 4.80 1.29
CA PHE A 147 18.98 5.40 0.96
C PHE A 147 18.89 6.92 0.83
N GLY A 148 17.90 7.43 0.11
CA GLY A 148 17.70 8.86 -0.10
C GLY A 148 17.52 9.63 1.21
N ILE A 149 16.73 9.09 2.16
CA ILE A 149 16.53 9.75 3.45
C ILE A 149 17.79 9.70 4.33
N THR A 150 18.52 8.59 4.30
CA THR A 150 19.78 8.44 5.06
C THR A 150 20.83 9.42 4.56
N LEU A 151 21.03 9.50 3.24
CA LEU A 151 21.94 10.47 2.62
C LEU A 151 21.52 11.92 2.87
N GLY A 152 20.20 12.20 2.85
CA GLY A 152 19.66 13.51 3.16
C GLY A 152 20.01 13.98 4.58
N HIS A 153 19.81 13.12 5.58
CA HIS A 153 20.18 13.40 6.96
C HIS A 153 21.69 13.54 7.15
N LEU A 154 22.50 12.67 6.55
CA LEU A 154 23.96 12.78 6.59
C LEU A 154 24.45 14.10 5.97
N SER A 155 23.89 14.50 4.82
CA SER A 155 24.23 15.76 4.17
C SER A 155 23.90 16.97 5.02
N SER A 156 22.77 16.96 5.74
CA SER A 156 22.40 18.06 6.63
C SER A 156 23.31 18.12 7.87
N HIS A 157 23.65 16.97 8.46
CA HIS A 157 24.55 16.90 9.61
C HIS A 157 26.02 17.19 9.28
N ALA A 158 26.42 17.06 8.01
CA ALA A 158 27.77 17.40 7.56
C ALA A 158 28.09 18.89 7.74
N ASN A 159 27.10 19.77 7.68
CA ASN A 159 27.27 21.21 7.89
C ASN A 159 26.75 21.68 9.25
N ALA A 160 25.70 21.03 9.77
CA ALA A 160 25.03 21.36 11.02
C ALA A 160 25.09 20.16 11.97
N ILE A 161 26.15 20.07 12.79
CA ILE A 161 26.45 18.90 13.62
C ILE A 161 25.30 18.61 14.62
N SER A 162 24.64 19.64 15.12
CA SER A 162 23.52 19.53 16.07
C SER A 162 22.15 19.74 15.39
N PHE A 163 22.04 19.40 14.11
CA PHE A 163 20.81 19.58 13.32
C PHE A 163 19.57 19.02 14.04
N PRO A 164 18.47 19.79 14.11
CA PRO A 164 18.21 21.03 13.39
C PRO A 164 18.60 22.33 14.13
N PHE A 165 19.23 22.24 15.31
CA PHE A 165 19.34 23.39 16.22
C PHE A 165 20.39 24.44 15.80
N ASP A 166 21.42 24.02 15.08
CA ASP A 166 22.48 24.87 14.50
C ASP A 166 22.32 25.08 12.98
N ALA A 167 21.20 24.64 12.41
CA ALA A 167 20.98 24.63 10.98
C ALA A 167 20.61 26.00 10.41
N THR A 168 21.25 26.37 9.30
CA THR A 168 20.80 27.45 8.41
C THR A 168 19.80 26.91 7.38
N ALA A 169 19.16 27.81 6.62
CA ALA A 169 18.20 27.41 5.57
C ALA A 169 18.80 26.45 4.52
N ASN A 170 20.11 26.58 4.21
CA ASN A 170 20.78 25.71 3.24
C ASN A 170 20.98 24.29 3.79
N ASP A 171 21.15 24.14 5.10
CA ASP A 171 21.39 22.83 5.73
C ASP A 171 20.14 21.95 5.70
N TRP A 172 18.95 22.55 5.54
CA TRP A 172 17.70 21.82 5.33
C TRP A 172 17.59 21.18 3.94
N ALA A 173 18.43 21.56 2.97
CA ALA A 173 18.34 21.04 1.60
C ALA A 173 18.49 19.52 1.52
N GLY A 174 19.43 18.94 2.28
CA GLY A 174 19.67 17.50 2.34
C GLY A 174 18.43 16.72 2.79
N VAL A 175 17.94 17.01 4.01
CA VAL A 175 16.71 16.42 4.55
C VAL A 175 15.48 16.71 3.69
N GLY A 176 15.39 17.91 3.10
CA GLY A 176 14.30 18.31 2.21
C GLY A 176 14.25 17.45 0.93
N ILE A 177 15.38 17.27 0.26
CA ILE A 177 15.49 16.41 -0.93
C ILE A 177 15.24 14.95 -0.55
N GLY A 178 15.85 14.46 0.54
CA GLY A 178 15.65 13.10 1.03
C GLY A 178 14.18 12.78 1.31
N ASN A 179 13.46 13.69 1.97
CA ASN A 179 12.02 13.52 2.22
C ASN A 179 11.17 13.69 0.95
N LEU A 180 11.56 14.53 0.00
CA LEU A 180 10.87 14.63 -1.29
C LEU A 180 10.97 13.32 -2.08
N VAL A 181 12.15 12.71 -2.13
CA VAL A 181 12.36 11.37 -2.72
C VAL A 181 11.52 10.33 -1.98
N LEU A 182 11.55 10.35 -0.65
CA LEU A 182 10.77 9.42 0.17
C LEU A 182 9.26 9.53 -0.10
N LEU A 183 8.72 10.74 -0.09
CA LEU A 183 7.30 11.00 -0.33
C LEU A 183 6.90 10.60 -1.75
N PHE A 184 7.72 10.96 -2.74
CA PHE A 184 7.47 10.60 -4.13
C PHE A 184 7.42 9.08 -4.32
N LEU A 185 8.47 8.36 -3.90
CA LEU A 185 8.54 6.91 -4.07
C LEU A 185 7.50 6.17 -3.22
N SER A 186 7.25 6.60 -1.98
CA SER A 186 6.35 5.87 -1.09
C SER A 186 4.88 6.16 -1.35
N ILE A 187 4.52 7.44 -1.56
CA ILE A 187 3.11 7.84 -1.71
C ILE A 187 2.69 7.85 -3.17
N ILE A 188 3.47 8.50 -4.04
CA ILE A 188 3.06 8.67 -5.44
C ILE A 188 3.27 7.38 -6.24
N VAL A 189 4.32 6.61 -5.94
CA VAL A 189 4.60 5.35 -6.64
C VAL A 189 3.99 4.15 -5.91
N VAL A 190 4.48 3.81 -4.71
CA VAL A 190 4.10 2.56 -4.03
C VAL A 190 2.66 2.57 -3.54
N HIS A 191 2.25 3.57 -2.76
CA HIS A 191 0.90 3.66 -2.20
C HIS A 191 -0.16 3.67 -3.30
N LYS A 192 0.03 4.52 -4.31
CA LYS A 192 -0.86 4.60 -5.46
C LYS A 192 -0.95 3.28 -6.23
N ALA A 193 0.18 2.63 -6.50
CA ALA A 193 0.19 1.35 -7.23
C ALA A 193 -0.60 0.25 -6.48
N VAL A 194 -0.46 0.19 -5.15
CA VAL A 194 -1.18 -0.80 -4.32
C VAL A 194 -2.69 -0.50 -4.29
N ILE A 195 -3.08 0.75 -4.07
CA ILE A 195 -4.49 1.15 -4.02
C ILE A 195 -5.17 0.87 -5.37
N GLU A 196 -4.57 1.32 -6.47
CA GLU A 196 -5.15 1.12 -7.80
C GLU A 196 -5.20 -0.37 -8.19
N THR A 197 -4.20 -1.16 -7.83
CA THR A 197 -4.23 -2.61 -8.08
C THR A 197 -5.32 -3.30 -7.25
N ARG A 198 -5.51 -2.90 -5.98
CA ARG A 198 -6.60 -3.40 -5.14
C ARG A 198 -7.96 -3.04 -5.73
N ASP A 199 -8.13 -1.81 -6.20
CA ASP A 199 -9.38 -1.34 -6.79
C ASP A 199 -9.76 -2.18 -8.03
N ILE A 200 -8.80 -2.42 -8.93
CA ILE A 200 -8.98 -3.29 -10.10
C ILE A 200 -9.30 -4.73 -9.67
N HIS A 201 -8.57 -5.27 -8.69
CA HIS A 201 -8.79 -6.62 -8.18
C HIS A 201 -10.22 -6.82 -7.67
N VAL A 202 -10.74 -5.90 -6.86
CA VAL A 202 -12.11 -5.97 -6.35
C VAL A 202 -13.12 -5.87 -7.49
N GLN A 203 -12.88 -5.00 -8.47
CA GLN A 203 -13.78 -4.82 -9.63
C GLN A 203 -13.83 -6.05 -10.54
N GLU A 204 -12.73 -6.76 -10.73
CA GLU A 204 -12.67 -7.92 -11.63
C GLU A 204 -13.05 -9.23 -10.94
N ARG A 205 -12.52 -9.47 -9.73
CA ARG A 205 -12.61 -10.77 -9.04
C ARG A 205 -13.80 -10.85 -8.10
N HIS A 206 -14.32 -9.70 -7.65
CA HIS A 206 -15.48 -9.62 -6.77
C HIS A 206 -16.65 -8.88 -7.43
N ALA A 207 -16.68 -8.81 -8.76
CA ALA A 207 -17.84 -8.34 -9.51
C ALA A 207 -19.05 -9.21 -9.16
N HIS A 208 -20.08 -8.58 -8.62
CA HIS A 208 -21.33 -9.25 -8.30
C HIS A 208 -22.53 -8.36 -8.67
N PRO A 209 -23.65 -8.93 -9.16
CA PRO A 209 -24.85 -8.15 -9.48
C PRO A 209 -25.41 -7.38 -8.28
N ASP A 210 -25.32 -7.97 -7.08
CA ASP A 210 -25.71 -7.32 -5.82
C ASP A 210 -24.59 -6.36 -5.31
N PRO A 211 -24.87 -5.06 -5.18
CA PRO A 211 -23.91 -4.06 -4.72
C PRO A 211 -23.44 -4.28 -3.27
N ARG A 212 -24.23 -4.96 -2.42
CA ARG A 212 -23.86 -5.21 -1.01
C ARG A 212 -22.71 -6.20 -0.91
N VAL A 213 -22.70 -7.23 -1.76
CA VAL A 213 -21.61 -8.21 -1.84
C VAL A 213 -20.32 -7.53 -2.30
N VAL A 214 -20.42 -6.61 -3.27
CA VAL A 214 -19.29 -5.82 -3.75
C VAL A 214 -18.77 -4.91 -2.62
N GLN A 215 -19.65 -4.21 -1.91
CA GLN A 215 -19.27 -3.36 -0.78
C GLN A 215 -18.61 -4.16 0.36
N LYS A 216 -19.07 -5.38 0.63
CA LYS A 216 -18.43 -6.31 1.56
C LYS A 216 -17.01 -6.68 1.10
N ALA A 217 -16.83 -6.95 -0.19
CA ALA A 217 -15.50 -7.21 -0.75
C ALA A 217 -14.56 -5.99 -0.65
N TRP A 218 -15.06 -4.77 -0.89
CA TRP A 218 -14.30 -3.54 -0.65
C TRP A 218 -13.90 -3.37 0.81
N ARG A 219 -14.78 -3.72 1.76
CA ARG A 219 -14.46 -3.71 3.19
C ARG A 219 -13.37 -4.72 3.50
N ASP A 220 -13.44 -5.93 2.96
CA ASP A 220 -12.44 -6.97 3.17
C ASP A 220 -11.06 -6.64 2.59
N HIS A 221 -11.05 -5.85 1.51
CA HIS A 221 -9.84 -5.36 0.85
C HIS A 221 -9.49 -3.93 1.26
N SER A 222 -9.86 -3.55 2.48
CA SER A 222 -9.50 -2.24 3.00
C SER A 222 -7.99 -2.15 3.26
N LEU A 223 -7.44 -0.97 2.98
CA LEU A 223 -6.01 -0.66 3.05
C LEU A 223 -5.72 0.51 4.01
N LYS A 224 -6.63 0.85 4.95
CA LYS A 224 -6.40 2.01 5.83
C LYS A 224 -5.26 1.72 6.80
N VAL A 225 -5.29 0.59 7.50
CA VAL A 225 -4.18 0.20 8.41
C VAL A 225 -2.89 -0.10 7.66
N TRP A 226 -2.97 -0.65 6.44
CA TRP A 226 -1.80 -0.76 5.58
C TRP A 226 -1.19 0.62 5.25
N SER A 227 -2.02 1.61 4.91
CA SER A 227 -1.58 2.98 4.64
C SER A 227 -0.95 3.63 5.88
N LEU A 228 -1.53 3.41 7.06
CA LEU A 228 -0.93 3.85 8.33
C LEU A 228 0.41 3.16 8.61
N SER A 229 0.54 1.88 8.26
CA SER A 229 1.78 1.13 8.40
C SER A 229 2.88 1.66 7.48
N LEU A 230 2.54 2.05 6.25
CA LEU A 230 3.46 2.74 5.34
C LEU A 230 3.89 4.11 5.92
N GLY A 231 2.95 4.89 6.46
CA GLY A 231 3.26 6.15 7.13
C GLY A 231 4.16 5.96 8.36
N ALA A 232 3.89 4.95 9.18
CA ALA A 232 4.71 4.59 10.33
C ALA A 232 6.14 4.20 9.90
N TRP A 233 6.27 3.40 8.83
CA TRP A 233 7.56 3.09 8.23
C TRP A 233 8.33 4.35 7.81
N MET A 234 7.67 5.29 7.10
CA MET A 234 8.28 6.56 6.67
C MET A 234 8.78 7.43 7.84
N ILE A 235 8.06 7.43 8.95
CA ILE A 235 8.45 8.15 10.17
C ILE A 235 9.65 7.44 10.82
N LEU A 236 9.60 6.11 10.95
CA LEU A 236 10.66 5.34 11.60
C LEU A 236 11.98 5.42 10.83
N ILE A 237 11.96 5.40 9.49
CA ILE A 237 13.18 5.59 8.70
C ILE A 237 13.74 7.02 8.79
N ASN A 238 12.89 8.02 9.06
CA ASN A 238 13.37 9.38 9.37
C ASN A 238 14.05 9.42 10.73
N ILE A 239 13.44 8.80 11.74
CA ILE A 239 14.00 8.72 13.11
C ILE A 239 15.34 7.98 13.10
N THR A 240 15.41 6.82 12.42
CA THR A 240 16.66 6.06 12.36
C THR A 240 17.74 6.80 11.58
N ALA A 241 17.41 7.44 10.45
CA ALA A 241 18.37 8.22 9.66
C ALA A 241 18.88 9.45 10.42
N TRP A 242 17.98 10.18 11.08
CA TRP A 242 18.34 11.32 11.92
C TRP A 242 19.24 10.90 13.08
N ALA A 243 18.84 9.89 13.85
CA ALA A 243 19.61 9.41 14.99
C ALA A 243 20.97 8.84 14.58
N GLY A 244 21.03 8.12 13.47
CA GLY A 244 22.27 7.60 12.91
C GLY A 244 23.22 8.72 12.47
N ALA A 245 22.70 9.72 11.74
CA ALA A 245 23.49 10.88 11.32
C ALA A 245 23.99 11.67 12.54
N HIS A 246 23.16 11.84 13.57
CA HIS A 246 23.53 12.55 14.79
C HIS A 246 24.62 11.83 15.59
N ALA A 247 24.61 10.48 15.62
CA ALA A 247 25.62 9.70 16.30
C ALA A 247 27.02 9.83 15.67
N VAL A 248 27.09 10.09 14.35
CA VAL A 248 28.37 10.17 13.60
C VAL A 248 28.77 11.58 13.21
N ALA A 249 27.94 12.59 13.47
CA ALA A 249 28.22 13.99 13.18
C ALA A 249 29.33 14.65 14.03
N PRO A 250 29.50 14.33 15.34
CA PRO A 250 30.49 14.98 16.19
C PRO A 250 31.90 14.89 15.64
N ARG A 251 32.64 15.99 15.75
CA ARG A 251 34.06 16.07 15.39
C ARG A 251 34.90 16.30 16.64
N PRO A 252 36.15 15.82 16.68
CA PRO A 252 37.00 16.00 17.85
C PRO A 252 37.19 17.46 18.26
N PRO A 253 37.33 17.72 19.58
CA PRO A 253 37.23 16.74 20.68
C PRO A 253 35.79 16.30 20.95
N ILE A 254 35.54 14.98 20.85
CA ILE A 254 34.24 14.38 21.13
C ILE A 254 34.08 14.29 22.65
N THR A 255 33.11 15.02 23.19
CA THR A 255 32.88 15.12 24.64
C THR A 255 31.52 14.59 25.07
N ASN A 256 30.63 14.35 24.11
CA ASN A 256 29.25 13.96 24.35
C ASN A 256 29.07 12.45 24.17
N ASP A 257 28.32 11.83 25.08
CA ASP A 257 27.89 10.44 24.96
C ASP A 257 26.80 10.30 23.88
N MET A 258 27.08 9.50 22.84
CA MET A 258 26.17 9.26 21.71
C MET A 258 25.28 8.02 21.89
N THR A 259 25.37 7.32 23.03
CA THR A 259 24.66 6.06 23.29
C THR A 259 23.14 6.17 23.06
N LEU A 260 22.54 7.31 23.41
CA LEU A 260 21.11 7.55 23.19
C LEU A 260 20.76 7.54 21.69
N PHE A 261 21.55 8.22 20.87
CA PHE A 261 21.33 8.31 19.43
C PHE A 261 21.56 6.96 18.74
N VAL A 262 22.60 6.23 19.13
CA VAL A 262 22.84 4.86 18.63
C VAL A 262 21.68 3.94 19.02
N THR A 263 21.22 4.00 20.26
CA THR A 263 20.07 3.20 20.73
C THR A 263 18.80 3.54 19.94
N LEU A 264 18.53 4.83 19.74
CA LEU A 264 17.38 5.29 18.96
C LEU A 264 17.48 4.83 17.50
N HIS A 265 18.65 4.94 16.88
CA HIS A 265 18.92 4.44 15.53
C HIS A 265 18.60 2.95 15.41
N VAL A 266 19.12 2.12 16.32
CA VAL A 266 18.93 0.66 16.33
C VAL A 266 17.45 0.30 16.54
N LEU A 267 16.80 0.83 17.58
CA LEU A 267 15.42 0.48 17.90
C LEU A 267 14.43 0.93 16.82
N SER A 268 14.59 2.15 16.31
CA SER A 268 13.74 2.65 15.22
C SER A 268 13.99 1.92 13.91
N GLY A 269 15.23 1.51 13.62
CA GLY A 269 15.57 0.70 12.44
C GLY A 269 14.97 -0.70 12.50
N ILE A 270 15.03 -1.37 13.66
CA ILE A 270 14.37 -2.68 13.86
C ILE A 270 12.86 -2.56 13.65
N ALA A 271 12.25 -1.53 14.25
CA ALA A 271 10.82 -1.26 14.06
C ALA A 271 10.51 -0.97 12.57
N ALA A 272 11.34 -0.19 11.88
CA ALA A 272 11.18 0.10 10.47
C ALA A 272 11.21 -1.20 9.63
N ILE A 273 12.12 -2.14 9.91
CA ILE A 273 12.19 -3.43 9.20
C ILE A 273 10.91 -4.27 9.43
N ALA A 274 10.36 -4.26 10.64
CA ALA A 274 9.10 -4.95 10.92
C ALA A 274 7.92 -4.34 10.12
N PHE A 275 7.80 -3.01 10.09
CA PHE A 275 6.80 -2.34 9.27
C PHE A 275 7.03 -2.54 7.78
N TRP A 276 8.28 -2.54 7.32
CA TRP A 276 8.63 -2.80 5.92
C TRP A 276 8.20 -4.20 5.48
N THR A 277 8.45 -5.19 6.33
CA THR A 277 8.03 -6.58 6.14
C THR A 277 6.50 -6.64 6.03
N HIS A 278 5.77 -5.98 6.94
CA HIS A 278 4.31 -5.92 6.90
C HIS A 278 3.76 -5.24 5.63
N VAL A 279 4.33 -4.09 5.26
CA VAL A 279 3.91 -3.30 4.08
C VAL A 279 4.07 -4.07 2.79
N LEU A 280 5.15 -4.86 2.65
CA LEU A 280 5.37 -5.70 1.47
C LEU A 280 4.52 -6.97 1.48
N TRP A 281 4.34 -7.58 2.65
CA TRP A 281 3.61 -8.84 2.79
C TRP A 281 2.08 -8.69 2.63
N TYR A 282 1.48 -7.62 3.16
CA TYR A 282 0.02 -7.52 3.23
C TYR A 282 -0.68 -7.44 1.86
N PRO A 283 -0.22 -6.62 0.87
CA PRO A 283 -0.81 -6.63 -0.46
C PRO A 283 -0.65 -7.98 -1.16
N GLN A 284 0.47 -8.68 -0.95
CA GLN A 284 0.71 -10.03 -1.48
C GLN A 284 -0.29 -11.04 -0.93
N PHE A 285 -0.57 -10.96 0.38
CA PHE A 285 -1.57 -11.78 1.04
C PHE A 285 -2.98 -11.48 0.52
N MET A 286 -3.32 -10.19 0.38
CA MET A 286 -4.65 -9.75 -0.02
C MET A 286 -4.98 -10.12 -1.47
N LEU A 287 -4.05 -9.90 -2.40
CA LEU A 287 -4.31 -10.06 -3.85
C LEU A 287 -4.18 -11.52 -4.33
N GLY A 288 -3.60 -12.39 -3.51
CA GLY A 288 -3.30 -13.78 -3.87
C GLY A 288 -2.26 -13.91 -4.98
N ALA A 289 -2.00 -15.13 -5.44
CA ALA A 289 -1.00 -15.41 -6.49
C ALA A 289 -1.49 -15.07 -7.92
N SER A 290 -2.69 -14.51 -8.06
CA SER A 290 -3.39 -14.31 -9.33
C SER A 290 -3.17 -12.95 -9.99
N ALA A 291 -2.55 -12.00 -9.28
CA ALA A 291 -2.11 -10.74 -9.87
C ALA A 291 -0.74 -10.96 -10.52
N ASP A 292 -0.52 -10.46 -11.75
CA ASP A 292 0.79 -10.57 -12.38
C ASP A 292 1.81 -9.62 -11.71
N ARG A 293 1.41 -8.36 -11.43
CA ARG A 293 2.23 -7.31 -10.79
C ARG A 293 1.36 -6.23 -10.13
N ILE A 294 1.90 -5.57 -9.10
CA ILE A 294 1.29 -4.39 -8.46
C ILE A 294 1.87 -3.12 -9.10
N GLN A 295 1.04 -2.43 -9.87
CA GLN A 295 1.43 -1.27 -10.67
C GLN A 295 0.28 -0.27 -10.78
N SER A 296 0.63 1.02 -10.88
CA SER A 296 -0.36 2.08 -11.15
C SER A 296 -0.98 1.94 -12.53
N ILE A 297 -2.19 2.46 -12.71
CA ILE A 297 -2.92 2.52 -13.99
C ILE A 297 -2.02 3.13 -15.07
N ARG A 298 -1.32 4.22 -14.75
CA ARG A 298 -0.41 4.88 -15.70
C ARG A 298 0.76 3.98 -16.11
N ALA A 299 1.32 3.22 -15.18
CA ALA A 299 2.39 2.27 -15.50
C ALA A 299 1.88 1.15 -16.40
N ARG A 300 0.66 0.67 -16.17
CA ARG A 300 -0.02 -0.33 -17.03
C ARG A 300 -0.28 0.21 -18.43
N GLU A 301 -0.77 1.45 -18.56
CA GLU A 301 -0.96 2.14 -19.84
C GLU A 301 0.36 2.26 -20.62
N VAL A 302 1.45 2.64 -19.95
CA VAL A 302 2.79 2.74 -20.56
C VAL A 302 3.33 1.35 -20.96
N ALA A 303 3.02 0.31 -20.19
CA ALA A 303 3.37 -1.07 -20.52
C ALA A 303 2.50 -1.68 -21.62
N GLY A 304 1.45 -0.99 -22.07
CA GLY A 304 0.50 -1.48 -23.08
C GLY A 304 -0.47 -2.54 -22.56
N GLU A 305 -0.65 -2.64 -21.24
CA GLU A 305 -1.63 -3.55 -20.64
C GLU A 305 -3.06 -3.04 -20.87
N ILE A 306 -4.00 -3.95 -21.09
CA ILE A 306 -5.43 -3.62 -21.19
C ILE A 306 -5.92 -3.25 -19.79
N VAL A 307 -5.99 -1.96 -19.51
CA VAL A 307 -6.64 -1.46 -18.29
C VAL A 307 -8.15 -1.65 -18.49
N PRO A 308 -8.85 -2.41 -17.63
CA PRO A 308 -10.30 -2.50 -17.69
C PRO A 308 -10.87 -1.11 -17.51
N GLN A 309 -11.42 -0.56 -18.59
CA GLN A 309 -12.33 0.57 -18.47
C GLN A 309 -13.54 0.02 -17.74
N ALA A 310 -13.72 0.36 -16.46
CA ALA A 310 -15.00 0.17 -15.78
C ALA A 310 -16.05 0.73 -16.74
N SER A 311 -16.89 -0.14 -17.34
CA SER A 311 -17.83 0.29 -18.36
C SER A 311 -18.76 1.31 -17.70
N LYS A 312 -18.48 2.61 -17.91
CA LYS A 312 -19.16 3.71 -17.21
C LYS A 312 -20.64 3.77 -17.53
N ARG A 313 -21.10 2.95 -18.48
CA ARG A 313 -22.47 2.83 -18.96
C ARG A 313 -22.81 1.36 -19.10
N ARG A 314 -23.81 0.90 -18.35
CA ARG A 314 -24.43 -0.41 -18.52
C ARG A 314 -25.72 -0.22 -19.30
N GLN A 315 -25.85 -0.88 -20.44
CA GLN A 315 -27.09 -0.93 -21.21
C GLN A 315 -28.12 -1.80 -20.46
N GLY A 316 -29.37 -1.36 -20.38
CA GLY A 316 -30.45 -2.15 -19.80
C GLY A 316 -30.85 -3.28 -20.75
N LYS A 317 -31.20 -4.45 -20.22
CA LYS A 317 -31.66 -5.61 -21.00
C LYS A 317 -33.13 -5.90 -20.74
N CYS A 318 -33.87 -6.34 -21.75
CA CYS A 318 -35.27 -6.71 -21.59
C CYS A 318 -35.36 -7.92 -20.64
N PRO A 319 -36.17 -7.86 -19.56
CA PRO A 319 -36.28 -8.97 -18.60
C PRO A 319 -36.95 -10.22 -19.19
N ILE A 320 -37.58 -10.12 -20.36
CA ILE A 320 -38.31 -11.22 -21.00
C ILE A 320 -37.47 -11.92 -22.08
N CYS A 321 -36.73 -11.17 -22.89
CA CYS A 321 -35.98 -11.72 -24.04
C CYS A 321 -34.48 -11.42 -24.03
N ASP A 322 -33.95 -10.80 -22.97
CA ASP A 322 -32.53 -10.45 -22.77
C ASP A 322 -31.90 -9.56 -23.86
N VAL A 323 -32.71 -8.95 -24.73
CA VAL A 323 -32.24 -8.01 -25.75
C VAL A 323 -31.96 -6.63 -25.14
N ASP A 324 -30.90 -5.98 -25.59
CA ASP A 324 -30.54 -4.63 -25.17
C ASP A 324 -31.67 -3.63 -25.46
N THR A 325 -31.90 -2.74 -24.50
CA THR A 325 -32.93 -1.70 -24.53
C THR A 325 -32.31 -0.33 -24.45
N ALA A 326 -33.05 0.71 -24.82
CA ALA A 326 -32.51 2.07 -24.89
C ALA A 326 -32.19 2.73 -23.53
N ALA A 327 -32.48 2.05 -22.41
CA ALA A 327 -32.09 2.53 -21.09
C ALA A 327 -30.58 2.37 -20.86
N VAL A 328 -29.96 3.36 -20.24
CA VAL A 328 -28.56 3.34 -19.86
C VAL A 328 -28.42 3.68 -18.40
N LYS A 329 -27.67 2.87 -17.64
CA LYS A 329 -27.27 3.18 -16.26
C LYS A 329 -25.83 3.65 -16.24
N HIS A 330 -25.60 4.86 -15.75
CA HIS A 330 -24.27 5.45 -15.61
C HIS A 330 -23.58 4.99 -14.32
N ALA A 331 -22.28 5.27 -14.20
CA ALA A 331 -21.44 4.85 -13.08
C ALA A 331 -21.85 5.47 -11.73
N ASP A 332 -22.54 6.61 -11.75
CA ASP A 332 -23.14 7.28 -10.59
C ASP A 332 -24.45 6.61 -10.14
N GLY A 333 -24.92 5.59 -10.86
CA GLY A 333 -26.17 4.89 -10.60
C GLY A 333 -27.40 5.55 -11.22
N ILE A 334 -27.25 6.72 -11.88
CA ILE A 334 -28.34 7.41 -12.56
C ILE A 334 -28.73 6.61 -13.80
N ILE A 335 -30.04 6.40 -13.95
CA ILE A 335 -30.62 5.75 -15.13
C ILE A 335 -31.16 6.83 -16.05
N GLU A 336 -30.74 6.79 -17.30
CA GLU A 336 -31.26 7.64 -18.36
C GLU A 336 -32.11 6.84 -19.34
N VAL A 337 -33.20 7.45 -19.78
CA VAL A 337 -34.10 6.92 -20.81
C VAL A 337 -34.32 7.96 -21.90
N PRO A 338 -34.51 7.53 -23.16
CA PRO A 338 -34.87 8.44 -24.24
C PRO A 338 -36.29 8.97 -24.06
N CYS A 339 -36.53 10.16 -24.59
CA CYS A 339 -37.86 10.75 -24.70
C CYS A 339 -38.75 9.91 -25.63
N GLY A 340 -40.03 9.79 -25.27
CA GLY A 340 -41.04 9.11 -26.08
C GLY A 340 -41.83 10.04 -27.01
N ALA A 341 -41.57 11.36 -26.97
CA ALA A 341 -42.25 12.33 -27.82
C ALA A 341 -41.75 12.23 -29.28
N GLU A 342 -42.67 12.26 -30.25
CA GLU A 342 -42.33 12.21 -31.66
C GLU A 342 -41.41 13.40 -32.04
N GLY A 343 -40.22 13.09 -32.58
CA GLY A 343 -39.25 14.09 -33.01
C GLY A 343 -38.34 14.66 -31.91
N CYS A 344 -38.30 14.07 -30.71
CA CYS A 344 -37.40 14.49 -29.64
C CYS A 344 -36.36 13.41 -29.30
N ASP A 345 -35.08 13.74 -29.45
CA ASP A 345 -33.93 12.86 -29.13
C ASP A 345 -33.41 13.03 -27.69
N GLY A 346 -34.11 13.80 -26.86
CA GLY A 346 -33.70 14.11 -25.50
C GLY A 346 -33.64 12.89 -24.59
N ARG A 347 -32.75 12.94 -23.59
CA ARG A 347 -32.56 11.89 -22.58
C ARG A 347 -32.59 12.48 -21.20
N GLY A 348 -33.04 11.71 -20.22
CA GLY A 348 -33.00 12.12 -18.83
C GLY A 348 -33.53 11.06 -17.88
N MET A 349 -33.74 11.47 -16.63
CA MET A 349 -34.20 10.59 -15.56
C MET A 349 -35.67 10.15 -15.80
N PRO A 350 -36.01 8.85 -15.62
CA PRO A 350 -37.39 8.38 -15.73
C PRO A 350 -38.35 9.20 -14.87
N GLY A 351 -39.44 9.69 -15.45
CA GLY A 351 -40.45 10.50 -14.76
C GLY A 351 -40.11 11.99 -14.59
N ALA A 352 -38.92 12.44 -14.99
CA ALA A 352 -38.58 13.86 -15.07
C ALA A 352 -39.07 14.49 -16.39
N ALA A 353 -39.13 15.82 -16.44
CA ALA A 353 -39.36 16.55 -17.69
C ALA A 353 -38.14 16.42 -18.60
N CYS A 354 -38.37 16.13 -19.88
CA CYS A 354 -37.32 16.08 -20.88
C CYS A 354 -36.66 17.48 -21.02
N PRO A 355 -35.32 17.58 -21.01
CA PRO A 355 -34.63 18.87 -21.16
C PRO A 355 -34.96 19.61 -22.47
N ASP A 356 -35.30 18.87 -23.52
CA ASP A 356 -35.43 19.44 -24.88
C ASP A 356 -36.88 19.77 -25.26
N CYS A 357 -37.85 19.01 -24.76
CA CYS A 357 -39.27 19.17 -25.15
C CYS A 357 -40.23 19.27 -23.95
N GLU A 358 -39.71 19.27 -22.72
CA GLU A 358 -40.47 19.33 -21.46
C GLU A 358 -41.49 18.20 -21.25
N ALA A 359 -41.62 17.26 -22.19
CA ALA A 359 -42.48 16.10 -22.07
C ALA A 359 -42.01 15.17 -20.95
N LEU A 360 -42.94 14.51 -20.27
CA LEU A 360 -42.62 13.59 -19.19
C LEU A 360 -41.90 12.35 -19.74
N LEU A 361 -40.69 12.08 -19.24
CA LEU A 361 -39.89 10.93 -19.65
C LEU A 361 -40.51 9.61 -19.19
N PRO A 362 -40.45 8.56 -20.02
CA PRO A 362 -41.16 7.31 -19.76
C PRO A 362 -40.59 6.55 -18.55
N THR A 363 -41.47 6.13 -17.63
CA THR A 363 -41.11 5.26 -16.49
C THR A 363 -41.17 3.76 -16.83
N ARG A 364 -41.63 3.43 -18.04
CA ARG A 364 -41.68 2.08 -18.60
C ARG A 364 -41.15 2.07 -20.03
N ILE A 365 -40.51 0.97 -20.42
CA ILE A 365 -39.92 0.80 -21.74
C ILE A 365 -40.59 -0.39 -22.42
N GLY A 366 -41.05 -0.15 -23.66
CA GLY A 366 -41.47 -1.20 -24.57
C GLY A 366 -40.24 -1.87 -25.21
N CYS A 367 -40.15 -3.19 -25.15
CA CYS A 367 -39.16 -3.93 -25.91
C CYS A 367 -39.63 -4.08 -27.36
N LEU A 368 -38.82 -3.62 -28.32
CA LEU A 368 -39.12 -3.74 -29.76
C LEU A 368 -39.06 -5.20 -30.26
N SER A 369 -38.34 -6.08 -29.56
CA SER A 369 -38.17 -7.47 -29.96
C SER A 369 -39.34 -8.36 -29.53
N CYS A 370 -39.80 -8.25 -28.29
CA CYS A 370 -40.87 -9.12 -27.75
C CYS A 370 -42.18 -8.39 -27.41
N GLY A 371 -42.25 -7.07 -27.62
CA GLY A 371 -43.45 -6.27 -27.37
C GLY A 371 -43.79 -6.06 -25.88
N SER A 372 -42.98 -6.55 -24.94
CA SER A 372 -43.24 -6.40 -23.51
C SER A 372 -43.07 -4.95 -23.06
N ASN A 373 -44.00 -4.43 -22.26
CA ASN A 373 -43.88 -3.11 -21.65
C ASN A 373 -43.57 -3.22 -20.16
N THR A 374 -42.32 -2.98 -19.78
CA THR A 374 -41.79 -3.23 -18.43
C THR A 374 -41.21 -1.97 -17.79
N THR A 375 -41.19 -1.89 -16.47
CA THR A 375 -40.66 -0.70 -15.76
C THR A 375 -39.17 -0.51 -16.03
N VAL A 376 -38.67 0.71 -16.18
CA VAL A 376 -37.23 0.96 -16.45
C VAL A 376 -36.32 0.21 -15.47
N ALA A 377 -36.69 0.15 -14.20
CA ALA A 377 -35.97 -0.58 -13.16
C ALA A 377 -35.81 -2.09 -13.43
N SER A 378 -36.77 -2.74 -14.10
CA SER A 378 -36.67 -4.19 -14.39
C SER A 378 -35.74 -4.51 -15.56
N HIS A 379 -35.32 -3.51 -16.33
CA HIS A 379 -34.33 -3.70 -17.41
C HIS A 379 -32.89 -3.78 -16.88
N PHE A 380 -32.70 -3.39 -15.63
CA PHE A 380 -31.46 -3.58 -14.90
C PHE A 380 -31.77 -4.67 -13.87
N THR A 381 -31.62 -5.93 -14.30
CA THR A 381 -31.87 -7.18 -13.54
C THR A 381 -32.18 -6.97 -12.06
N ARG A 382 -33.45 -7.18 -11.66
CA ARG A 382 -33.83 -7.36 -10.25
C ARG A 382 -33.47 -8.79 -9.82
N ALA A 383 -32.21 -9.00 -9.47
CA ALA A 383 -31.82 -10.10 -8.58
C ALA A 383 -31.88 -9.65 -7.10
N GLU A 384 -32.62 -8.58 -6.78
CA GLU A 384 -32.61 -7.87 -5.49
C GLU A 384 -33.97 -7.89 -4.76
N ALA A 385 -34.81 -8.90 -4.97
CA ALA A 385 -36.09 -8.98 -4.28
C ALA A 385 -36.51 -10.41 -3.91
N TRP A 386 -35.57 -11.26 -3.49
CA TRP A 386 -35.86 -12.51 -2.76
C TRP A 386 -34.74 -12.78 -1.77
#